data_AF-A0A1W9TB14-F1
#
_entry.id   AF-A0A1W9TB14-F1
#
_cell.length_a   1.000
_cell.length_b   1.000
_cell.length_c   1.000
_cell.angle_alpha   90.00
_cell.angle_beta   90.00
_cell.angle_gamma   90.00
#
_symmetry.space_group_name_H-M   'P 1'
#
loop_
_entity.id
_entity.type
_entity.pdbx_description
1 polymer ?
#
loop_
_entity_poly.entity_id
_entity_poly.type
_entity_poly.pdbx_seq_one_letter_code
_entity_poly.pdbx_strand_id
1 'polypeptide(L)'
;MKNLPYFLGFVCMAVAYSASTTEIETLRSHVQDSRTELTVSEQGVISKFWRASLDQMLLTDSSRECVEIRKQLAEEKGSEYLSHYAATYIAEAKNAIETAFVDAQRIEGIEQRQMLERNLMILTAELKSPGLSSLALQRLDAEDAVTRYWAFKAVTSPAVIEQLTSDITGDEKTTEAILSGFKKHISVEPQAEIQKRVVRFCMAFDDPLARDILVLIADRRIKAYRDWTVSDEMLDITVLTALGNVAMLRQEPADKTLFGRKFAELYALIIQRYLKGKDALSKDQRTRLLTVIAEVDQTALGKTMGIKTGIFTSLKRRAGMEREYEVLFGDRMRSGLLAEKFKFDYGKDASGKPVTAPPELGPIPEKISSQD
;
A
#
# COMPACT_ATOMS: atom_id res chain seq x y z
N MET A 1 37.43 -42.54 -43.75
CA MET A 1 36.11 -41.98 -43.38
C MET A 1 35.53 -42.93 -42.32
N LYS A 2 35.33 -42.58 -41.05
CA LYS A 2 34.90 -41.33 -40.42
C LYS A 2 35.59 -41.17 -39.05
N ASN A 3 36.09 -39.97 -38.77
CA ASN A 3 36.54 -39.57 -37.44
C ASN A 3 35.30 -39.27 -36.59
N LEU A 4 35.22 -39.88 -35.40
CA LEU A 4 34.22 -39.58 -34.39
C LEU A 4 34.90 -38.72 -33.31
N PRO A 5 34.54 -37.45 -33.12
CA PRO A 5 35.13 -36.64 -32.06
C PRO A 5 34.50 -36.99 -30.72
N TYR A 6 35.36 -37.30 -29.74
CA TYR A 6 35.02 -37.36 -28.32
C TYR A 6 34.55 -35.97 -27.87
N PHE A 7 33.25 -35.79 -27.72
CA PHE A 7 32.70 -34.67 -26.94
C PHE A 7 32.83 -35.03 -25.46
N LEU A 8 33.94 -34.59 -24.86
CA LEU A 8 34.12 -34.57 -23.42
C LEU A 8 33.23 -33.44 -22.87
N GLY A 9 31.97 -33.77 -22.61
CA GLY A 9 31.03 -32.86 -21.95
C GLY A 9 31.47 -32.64 -20.51
N PHE A 10 32.15 -31.52 -20.26
CA PHE A 10 32.43 -31.04 -18.92
C PHE A 10 31.10 -30.58 -18.30
N VAL A 11 30.43 -31.49 -17.59
CA VAL A 11 29.32 -31.12 -16.71
C VAL A 11 29.95 -30.42 -15.50
N CYS A 12 30.01 -29.09 -15.55
CA CYS A 12 30.18 -28.30 -14.34
C CYS A 12 28.96 -28.53 -13.47
N MET A 13 29.04 -29.51 -12.57
CA MET A 13 28.16 -29.57 -11.40
C MET A 13 28.47 -28.32 -10.58
N ALA A 14 27.70 -27.26 -10.79
CA ALA A 14 27.60 -26.16 -9.84
C ALA A 14 26.98 -26.76 -8.57
N VAL A 15 27.84 -27.19 -7.64
CA VAL A 15 27.41 -27.50 -6.29
C VAL A 15 27.01 -26.17 -5.67
N ALA A 16 25.70 -25.93 -5.60
CA ALA A 16 25.12 -24.78 -4.94
C ALA A 16 25.42 -24.88 -3.44
N TYR A 17 26.56 -24.35 -3.02
CA TYR A 17 26.82 -24.09 -1.61
C TYR A 17 26.02 -22.85 -1.23
N SER A 18 25.00 -23.00 -0.37
CA SER A 18 24.45 -21.87 0.38
C SER A 18 25.61 -21.11 1.03
N ALA A 19 25.62 -19.78 0.92
CA ALA A 19 26.60 -18.96 1.64
C ALA A 19 26.65 -19.41 3.11
N SER A 20 27.85 -19.74 3.61
CA SER A 20 28.02 -20.22 4.98
C SER A 20 27.50 -19.18 5.97
N THR A 21 26.56 -19.57 6.84
CA THR A 21 26.04 -18.70 7.90
C THR A 21 26.94 -18.65 9.13
N THR A 22 27.90 -19.56 9.27
CA THR A 22 28.62 -19.76 10.54
C THR A 22 29.35 -18.51 11.01
N GLU A 23 30.02 -17.78 10.10
CA GLU A 23 30.76 -16.56 10.45
C GLU A 23 29.80 -15.43 10.89
N ILE A 24 28.68 -15.26 10.19
CA ILE A 24 27.70 -14.19 10.48
C ILE A 24 26.87 -14.51 11.74
N GLU A 25 26.48 -15.77 11.94
CA GLU A 25 25.80 -16.23 13.15
C GLU A 25 26.68 -16.06 14.38
N THR A 26 27.97 -16.44 14.26
CA THR A 26 28.95 -16.27 15.35
C THR A 26 29.10 -14.78 15.68
N LEU A 27 29.28 -13.93 14.66
CA LEU A 27 29.35 -12.49 14.86
C LEU A 27 28.10 -11.98 15.57
N ARG A 28 26.91 -12.25 15.02
CA ARG A 28 25.63 -11.82 15.60
C ARG A 28 25.52 -12.24 17.06
N SER A 29 25.79 -13.51 17.38
CA SER A 29 25.72 -14.02 18.76
C SER A 29 26.68 -13.30 19.72
N HIS A 30 27.80 -12.78 19.21
CA HIS A 30 28.78 -12.06 20.00
C HIS A 30 28.42 -10.59 20.23
N VAL A 31 27.85 -9.93 19.21
CA VAL A 31 27.68 -8.46 19.22
C VAL A 31 26.24 -7.98 19.35
N GLN A 32 25.23 -8.85 19.20
CA GLN A 32 23.82 -8.42 19.19
C GLN A 32 23.40 -7.73 20.49
N ASP A 33 23.90 -8.20 21.64
CA ASP A 33 23.64 -7.61 22.96
C ASP A 33 24.69 -6.53 23.33
N SER A 34 25.68 -6.30 22.47
CA SER A 34 26.72 -5.30 22.73
C SER A 34 26.18 -3.89 22.52
N ARG A 35 26.59 -2.98 23.41
CA ARG A 35 26.37 -1.53 23.26
C ARG A 35 27.49 -0.84 22.48
N THR A 36 28.43 -1.60 21.93
CA THR A 36 29.55 -1.06 21.16
C THR A 36 29.25 -1.14 19.66
N GLU A 37 29.74 -0.16 18.93
CA GLU A 37 29.77 -0.20 17.48
C GLU A 37 30.65 -1.37 16.98
N LEU A 38 30.28 -1.90 15.81
CA LEU A 38 31.06 -2.96 15.16
C LEU A 38 32.36 -2.39 14.60
N THR A 39 33.45 -3.12 14.82
CA THR A 39 34.75 -2.84 14.20
C THR A 39 34.71 -3.04 12.69
N VAL A 40 35.69 -2.47 11.97
CA VAL A 40 35.83 -2.63 10.51
C VAL A 40 35.94 -4.11 10.11
N SER A 41 36.59 -4.94 10.94
CA SER A 41 36.70 -6.38 10.67
C SER A 41 35.34 -7.08 10.76
N GLU A 42 34.52 -6.71 11.74
CA GLU A 42 33.18 -7.29 11.93
C GLU A 42 32.21 -6.82 10.83
N GLN A 43 32.28 -5.55 10.44
CA GLN A 43 31.58 -5.03 9.26
C GLN A 43 31.96 -5.82 7.99
N GLY A 44 33.24 -6.17 7.84
CA GLY A 44 33.72 -6.99 6.73
C GLY A 44 33.09 -8.38 6.65
N VAL A 45 32.74 -9.00 7.79
CA VAL A 45 32.03 -10.29 7.83
C VAL A 45 30.62 -10.13 7.27
N ILE A 46 29.90 -9.07 7.67
CA ILE A 46 28.56 -8.75 7.17
C ILE A 46 28.60 -8.51 5.66
N SER A 47 29.54 -7.70 5.18
CA SER A 47 29.68 -7.36 3.76
C SER A 47 29.98 -8.59 2.90
N LYS A 48 30.90 -9.46 3.36
CA LYS A 48 31.24 -10.74 2.70
C LYS A 48 30.02 -11.66 2.63
N PHE A 49 29.24 -11.77 3.70
CA PHE A 49 28.04 -12.59 3.76
C PHE A 49 26.98 -12.12 2.75
N TRP A 50 26.70 -10.82 2.71
CA TRP A 50 25.78 -10.20 1.75
C TRP A 50 26.20 -10.46 0.31
N ARG A 51 27.46 -10.19 0.00
CA ARG A 51 28.00 -10.38 -1.35
C ARG A 51 27.90 -11.84 -1.80
N ALA A 52 28.38 -12.78 -0.98
CA ALA A 52 28.36 -14.20 -1.34
C ALA A 52 26.93 -14.71 -1.58
N SER A 53 25.99 -14.27 -0.74
CA SER A 53 24.58 -14.67 -0.85
C SER A 53 23.92 -14.09 -2.12
N LEU A 54 24.13 -12.81 -2.41
CA LEU A 54 23.56 -12.17 -3.59
C LEU A 54 24.24 -12.67 -4.88
N ASP A 55 25.55 -12.90 -4.90
CA ASP A 55 26.24 -13.52 -6.03
C ASP A 55 25.63 -14.90 -6.34
N GLN A 56 25.34 -15.71 -5.30
CA GLN A 56 24.64 -16.98 -5.48
C GLN A 56 23.22 -16.80 -6.02
N MET A 57 22.49 -15.77 -5.57
CA MET A 57 21.16 -15.46 -6.08
C MET A 57 21.17 -15.01 -7.55
N LEU A 58 22.21 -14.27 -7.97
CA LEU A 58 22.39 -13.82 -9.35
C LEU A 58 22.70 -14.99 -10.30
N LEU A 59 23.39 -16.02 -9.80
CA LEU A 59 23.85 -17.17 -10.60
C LEU A 59 22.86 -18.32 -10.66
N THR A 60 21.81 -18.32 -9.84
CA THR A 60 20.82 -19.40 -9.82
C THR A 60 19.67 -19.15 -10.81
N ASP A 61 19.28 -20.23 -11.50
CA ASP A 61 18.06 -20.26 -12.32
C ASP A 61 16.85 -20.79 -11.53
N SER A 62 17.04 -21.14 -10.26
CA SER A 62 16.02 -21.75 -9.40
C SER A 62 15.34 -20.72 -8.52
N SER A 63 14.05 -20.46 -8.79
CA SER A 63 13.23 -19.61 -7.91
C SER A 63 13.18 -20.12 -6.47
N ARG A 64 13.34 -21.43 -6.23
CA ARG A 64 13.37 -22.00 -4.88
C ARG A 64 14.65 -21.58 -4.15
N GLU A 65 15.79 -21.63 -4.83
CA GLU A 65 17.07 -21.22 -4.24
C GLU A 65 17.07 -19.72 -3.93
N CYS A 66 16.53 -18.87 -4.82
CA CYS A 66 16.37 -17.44 -4.51
C CYS A 66 15.55 -17.21 -3.22
N VAL A 67 14.51 -18.00 -3.00
CA VAL A 67 13.66 -17.91 -1.80
C VAL A 67 14.44 -18.30 -0.54
N GLU A 68 15.19 -19.39 -0.57
CA GLU A 68 16.00 -19.81 0.58
C GLU A 68 17.11 -18.80 0.91
N ILE A 69 17.83 -18.31 -0.11
CA ILE A 69 18.86 -17.27 0.07
C ILE A 69 18.25 -16.01 0.69
N ARG A 70 17.11 -15.55 0.16
CA ARG A 70 16.41 -14.38 0.72
C ARG A 70 16.04 -14.60 2.18
N LYS A 71 15.46 -15.75 2.50
CA LYS A 71 15.03 -16.08 3.86
C LYS A 71 16.21 -16.04 4.82
N GLN A 72 17.33 -16.64 4.43
CA GLN A 72 18.57 -16.63 5.20
C GLN A 72 19.10 -15.19 5.42
N LEU A 73 19.13 -14.35 4.38
CA LEU A 73 19.50 -12.94 4.48
C LEU A 73 18.56 -12.15 5.42
N ALA A 74 17.26 -12.42 5.38
CA ALA A 74 16.31 -11.74 6.26
C ALA A 74 16.45 -12.20 7.73
N GLU A 75 16.72 -13.49 7.96
CA GLU A 75 16.90 -14.08 9.29
C GLU A 75 18.17 -13.56 9.97
N GLU A 76 19.26 -13.42 9.22
CA GLU A 76 20.55 -12.97 9.77
C GLU A 76 20.56 -11.50 10.22
N LYS A 77 19.55 -10.70 9.86
CA LYS A 77 19.34 -9.38 10.46
C LYS A 77 19.05 -9.44 11.97
N GLY A 78 18.47 -10.54 12.46
CA GLY A 78 17.98 -10.66 13.83
C GLY A 78 16.72 -9.84 14.11
N SER A 79 16.21 -9.95 15.35
CA SER A 79 14.94 -9.34 15.78
C SER A 79 15.08 -7.92 16.34
N GLU A 80 16.25 -7.53 16.84
CA GLU A 80 16.45 -6.28 17.56
C GLU A 80 16.91 -5.14 16.65
N TYR A 81 15.97 -4.33 16.17
CA TYR A 81 16.26 -3.25 15.22
C TYR A 81 17.05 -2.06 15.80
N LEU A 82 17.13 -1.94 17.12
CA LEU A 82 17.89 -0.88 17.82
C LEU A 82 19.35 -1.26 18.10
N SER A 83 19.78 -2.49 17.77
CA SER A 83 21.16 -2.93 17.99
C SER A 83 22.11 -2.29 16.97
N HIS A 84 23.36 -2.04 17.38
CA HIS A 84 24.41 -1.61 16.45
C HIS A 84 24.62 -2.62 15.32
N TYR A 85 24.50 -3.91 15.63
CA TYR A 85 24.55 -4.98 14.64
C TYR A 85 23.47 -4.80 13.56
N ALA A 86 22.20 -4.64 13.94
CA ALA A 86 21.11 -4.50 12.97
C ALA A 86 21.25 -3.23 12.12
N ALA A 87 21.69 -2.12 12.72
CA ALA A 87 21.94 -0.88 11.99
C ALA A 87 23.04 -1.05 10.93
N THR A 88 24.18 -1.62 11.29
CA THR A 88 25.27 -1.95 10.36
C THR A 88 24.80 -2.94 9.30
N TYR A 89 24.06 -3.98 9.70
CA TYR A 89 23.55 -5.00 8.79
C TYR A 89 22.65 -4.40 7.70
N ILE A 90 21.76 -3.47 8.07
CA ILE A 90 20.90 -2.75 7.11
C ILE A 90 21.71 -1.80 6.21
N ALA A 91 22.74 -1.14 6.74
CA ALA A 91 23.59 -0.27 5.92
C ALA A 91 24.33 -1.07 4.84
N GLU A 92 24.90 -2.22 5.19
CA GLU A 92 25.52 -3.15 4.22
C GLU A 92 24.48 -3.73 3.25
N ALA A 93 23.30 -4.13 3.76
CA ALA A 93 22.20 -4.63 2.93
C ALA A 93 21.79 -3.62 1.84
N LYS A 94 21.71 -2.32 2.20
CA LYS A 94 21.36 -1.26 1.25
C LYS A 94 22.32 -1.25 0.06
N ASN A 95 23.63 -1.19 0.33
CA ASN A 95 24.66 -1.12 -0.70
C ASN A 95 24.68 -2.40 -1.55
N ALA A 96 24.55 -3.56 -0.92
CA ALA A 96 24.57 -4.85 -1.59
C ALA A 96 23.34 -5.05 -2.50
N ILE A 97 22.14 -4.74 -2.01
CA ILE A 97 20.90 -4.84 -2.78
C ILE A 97 20.88 -3.83 -3.93
N GLU A 98 21.36 -2.60 -3.72
CA GLU A 98 21.48 -1.61 -4.78
C GLU A 98 22.38 -2.11 -5.92
N THR A 99 23.53 -2.68 -5.57
CA THR A 99 24.46 -3.29 -6.53
C THR A 99 23.80 -4.46 -7.27
N ALA A 100 23.11 -5.36 -6.56
CA ALA A 100 22.42 -6.49 -7.17
C ALA A 100 21.30 -6.06 -8.13
N PHE A 101 20.59 -4.96 -7.84
CA PHE A 101 19.62 -4.40 -8.80
C PHE A 101 20.30 -3.88 -10.08
N VAL A 102 21.49 -3.27 -9.97
CA VAL A 102 22.26 -2.82 -11.13
C VAL A 102 22.74 -4.01 -11.95
N ASP A 103 23.22 -5.06 -11.30
CA ASP A 103 23.69 -6.27 -11.97
C ASP A 103 22.53 -7.04 -12.62
N ALA A 104 21.34 -7.07 -11.99
CA ALA A 104 20.13 -7.65 -12.58
C ALA A 104 19.80 -7.06 -13.96
N GLN A 105 20.00 -5.75 -14.16
CA GLN A 105 19.74 -5.10 -15.44
C GLN A 105 20.61 -5.62 -16.59
N ARG A 106 21.75 -6.25 -16.28
CA ARG A 106 22.66 -6.82 -17.27
C ARG A 106 22.25 -8.22 -17.73
N ILE A 107 21.26 -8.85 -17.08
CA ILE A 107 20.77 -10.17 -17.44
C ILE A 107 19.92 -10.07 -18.72
N GLU A 108 20.32 -10.74 -19.80
CA GLU A 108 19.62 -10.67 -21.09
C GLU A 108 18.20 -11.25 -21.04
N GLY A 109 18.00 -12.34 -20.28
CA GLY A 109 16.69 -13.00 -20.14
C GLY A 109 15.69 -12.18 -19.32
N ILE A 110 14.58 -11.77 -19.94
CA ILE A 110 13.53 -10.95 -19.30
C ILE A 110 12.93 -11.66 -18.08
N GLU A 111 12.60 -12.95 -18.21
CA GLU A 111 11.98 -13.72 -17.11
C GLU A 111 12.92 -13.87 -15.92
N GLN A 112 14.20 -14.18 -16.17
CA GLN A 112 15.21 -14.31 -15.12
C GLN A 112 15.48 -12.96 -14.44
N ARG A 113 15.57 -11.88 -15.22
CA ARG A 113 15.69 -10.52 -14.69
C ARG A 113 14.51 -10.16 -13.79
N GLN A 114 13.28 -10.38 -14.25
CA GLN A 114 12.08 -10.10 -13.46
C GLN A 114 12.00 -10.98 -12.21
N MET A 115 12.35 -12.26 -12.30
CA MET A 115 12.42 -13.15 -11.15
C MET A 115 13.37 -12.59 -10.09
N LEU A 116 14.57 -12.22 -10.49
CA LEU A 116 15.58 -11.68 -9.59
C LEU A 116 15.15 -10.34 -8.98
N GLU A 117 14.67 -9.39 -9.79
CA GLU A 117 14.19 -8.09 -9.30
C GLU A 117 13.06 -8.23 -8.29
N ARG A 118 12.11 -9.13 -8.55
CA ARG A 118 11.04 -9.46 -7.58
C ARG A 118 11.63 -10.00 -6.29
N ASN A 119 12.58 -10.93 -6.35
CA ASN A 119 13.20 -11.50 -5.16
C ASN A 119 13.97 -10.46 -4.34
N LEU A 120 14.72 -9.55 -4.98
CA LEU A 120 15.41 -8.43 -4.33
C LEU A 120 14.43 -7.45 -3.67
N MET A 121 13.31 -7.15 -4.33
CA MET A 121 12.29 -6.27 -3.78
C MET A 121 11.54 -6.91 -2.60
N ILE A 122 11.28 -8.22 -2.65
CA ILE A 122 10.74 -8.98 -1.51
C ILE A 122 11.72 -8.94 -0.35
N LEU A 123 13.02 -9.17 -0.59
CA LEU A 123 14.06 -9.13 0.44
C LEU A 123 14.10 -7.76 1.13
N THR A 124 14.07 -6.69 0.35
CA THR A 124 14.01 -5.33 0.87
C THR A 124 12.81 -5.12 1.81
N ALA A 125 11.65 -5.68 1.46
CA ALA A 125 10.47 -5.60 2.31
C ALA A 125 10.56 -6.51 3.56
N GLU A 126 11.20 -7.67 3.46
CA GLU A 126 11.35 -8.62 4.57
C GLU A 126 12.35 -8.13 5.64
N LEU A 127 13.30 -7.27 5.25
CA LEU A 127 14.22 -6.62 6.17
C LEU A 127 13.54 -5.56 7.06
N LYS A 128 12.33 -5.10 6.71
CA LYS A 128 11.45 -4.25 7.54
C LYS A 128 12.15 -3.02 8.14
N SER A 129 13.01 -2.35 7.36
CA SER A 129 13.76 -1.19 7.82
C SER A 129 13.48 0.05 6.96
N PRO A 130 13.19 1.22 7.59
CA PRO A 130 13.11 2.49 6.88
C PRO A 130 14.41 2.87 6.15
N GLY A 131 15.57 2.36 6.60
CA GLY A 131 16.88 2.62 5.96
C GLY A 131 16.97 2.15 4.50
N LEU A 132 16.07 1.25 4.08
CA LEU A 132 15.99 0.76 2.71
C LEU A 132 14.92 1.47 1.86
N SER A 133 14.26 2.50 2.42
CA SER A 133 13.19 3.24 1.74
C SER A 133 13.61 3.77 0.37
N SER A 134 14.83 4.30 0.24
CA SER A 134 15.36 4.79 -1.03
C SER A 134 15.33 3.74 -2.16
N LEU A 135 15.60 2.46 -1.87
CA LEU A 135 15.54 1.38 -2.86
C LEU A 135 14.10 1.12 -3.30
N ALA A 136 13.17 1.09 -2.34
CA ALA A 136 11.76 0.94 -2.63
C ALA A 136 11.18 2.12 -3.42
N LEU A 137 11.58 3.35 -3.08
CA LEU A 137 11.10 4.56 -3.75
C LEU A 137 11.47 4.60 -5.23
N GLN A 138 12.66 4.10 -5.59
CA GLN A 138 13.09 3.98 -6.99
C GLN A 138 12.32 2.91 -7.79
N ARG A 139 11.40 2.16 -7.17
CA ARG A 139 10.65 1.05 -7.80
C ARG A 139 9.13 1.19 -7.67
N LEU A 140 8.64 2.35 -7.23
CA LEU A 140 7.19 2.60 -7.14
C LEU A 140 6.51 2.69 -8.51
N ASP A 141 7.25 2.95 -9.59
CA ASP A 141 6.79 2.97 -10.98
C ASP A 141 7.29 1.79 -11.83
N ALA A 142 7.83 0.74 -11.19
CA ALA A 142 8.26 -0.45 -11.92
C ALA A 142 7.14 -0.97 -12.84
N GLU A 143 7.45 -1.42 -14.05
CA GLU A 143 6.42 -1.94 -14.97
C GLU A 143 5.75 -3.19 -14.39
N ASP A 144 6.54 -4.05 -13.77
CA ASP A 144 6.07 -5.26 -13.11
C ASP A 144 5.21 -4.93 -11.87
N ALA A 145 3.96 -5.38 -11.93
CA ALA A 145 2.97 -5.22 -10.88
C ALA A 145 3.40 -5.80 -9.52
N VAL A 146 4.13 -6.92 -9.54
CA VAL A 146 4.60 -7.59 -8.32
C VAL A 146 5.74 -6.79 -7.69
N THR A 147 6.71 -6.34 -8.46
CA THR A 147 7.78 -5.43 -7.99
C THR A 147 7.19 -4.16 -7.38
N ARG A 148 6.24 -3.48 -8.04
CA ARG A 148 5.57 -2.30 -7.44
C ARG A 148 4.91 -2.63 -6.11
N TYR A 149 4.14 -3.72 -6.04
CA TYR A 149 3.48 -4.12 -4.80
C TYR A 149 4.47 -4.30 -3.64
N TRP A 150 5.60 -4.95 -3.90
CA TRP A 150 6.64 -5.15 -2.88
C TRP A 150 7.39 -3.87 -2.53
N ALA A 151 7.60 -2.96 -3.49
CA ALA A 151 8.15 -1.64 -3.24
C ALA A 151 7.26 -0.86 -2.26
N PHE A 152 5.95 -0.77 -2.53
CA PHE A 152 5.03 -0.15 -1.56
C PHE A 152 5.01 -0.90 -0.23
N LYS A 153 5.01 -2.24 -0.23
CA LYS A 153 5.01 -3.04 1.00
C LYS A 153 6.25 -2.81 1.86
N ALA A 154 7.42 -2.59 1.25
CA ALA A 154 8.67 -2.36 1.96
C ALA A 154 8.61 -1.11 2.84
N VAL A 155 7.92 -0.07 2.40
CA VAL A 155 7.79 1.20 3.14
C VAL A 155 6.46 1.35 3.89
N THR A 156 5.46 0.51 3.62
CA THR A 156 4.14 0.56 4.29
C THR A 156 3.91 -0.55 5.31
N SER A 157 4.94 -1.34 5.64
CA SER A 157 4.78 -2.42 6.62
C SER A 157 4.58 -1.87 8.04
N PRO A 158 3.81 -2.54 8.91
CA PRO A 158 3.59 -2.08 10.29
C PRO A 158 4.89 -1.83 11.08
N ALA A 159 5.89 -2.70 10.90
CA ALA A 159 7.19 -2.54 11.57
C ALA A 159 7.98 -1.30 11.10
N VAL A 160 7.81 -0.91 9.83
CA VAL A 160 8.43 0.32 9.30
C VAL A 160 7.67 1.54 9.78
N ILE A 161 6.34 1.50 9.80
CA ILE A 161 5.52 2.58 10.36
C ILE A 161 5.88 2.79 11.83
N GLU A 162 5.95 1.73 12.63
CA GLU A 162 6.33 1.79 14.05
C GLU A 162 7.67 2.49 14.26
N GLN A 163 8.70 2.12 13.48
CA GLN A 163 10.01 2.77 13.53
C GLN A 163 9.96 4.25 13.14
N LEU A 164 9.20 4.60 12.10
CA LEU A 164 9.07 5.98 11.62
C LEU A 164 8.25 6.88 12.56
N THR A 165 7.31 6.32 13.31
CA THR A 165 6.48 7.05 14.27
C THR A 165 7.03 7.06 15.70
N SER A 166 8.12 6.33 15.96
CA SER A 166 8.73 6.23 17.29
C SER A 166 9.45 7.52 17.68
N ASP A 167 9.38 7.90 18.96
CA ASP A 167 10.16 9.02 19.51
C ASP A 167 11.68 8.77 19.48
N ILE A 168 12.11 7.52 19.33
CA ILE A 168 13.53 7.12 19.38
C ILE A 168 14.12 6.99 17.97
N THR A 169 13.38 6.34 17.06
CA THR A 169 13.86 6.03 15.70
C THR A 169 13.16 6.80 14.60
N GLY A 170 12.25 7.71 14.97
CA GLY A 170 11.49 8.51 14.02
C GLY A 170 12.42 9.26 13.08
N ASP A 171 12.07 9.23 11.79
CA ASP A 171 12.82 9.91 10.74
C ASP A 171 11.84 10.67 9.86
N GLU A 172 11.69 11.95 10.16
CA GLU A 172 10.79 12.87 9.45
C GLU A 172 11.21 13.01 7.98
N LYS A 173 12.52 13.04 7.67
CA LYS A 173 13.01 13.16 6.29
C LYS A 173 12.67 11.92 5.48
N THR A 174 12.86 10.74 6.04
CA THR A 174 12.47 9.48 5.39
C THR A 174 10.96 9.42 5.21
N THR A 175 10.19 9.87 6.20
CA THR A 175 8.72 9.94 6.13
C THR A 175 8.27 10.88 4.99
N GLU A 176 8.82 12.08 4.92
CA GLU A 176 8.54 13.06 3.87
C GLU A 176 8.90 12.52 2.48
N ALA A 177 10.05 11.85 2.34
CA ALA A 177 10.47 11.22 1.10
C ALA A 177 9.48 10.13 0.65
N ILE A 178 9.00 9.30 1.59
CA ILE A 178 8.00 8.26 1.30
C ILE A 178 6.66 8.89 0.88
N LEU A 179 6.16 9.87 1.62
CA LEU A 179 4.91 10.57 1.28
C LEU A 179 5.00 11.26 -0.08
N SER A 180 6.13 11.92 -0.36
CA SER A 180 6.39 12.54 -1.67
C SER A 180 6.39 11.52 -2.81
N GLY A 181 7.03 10.37 -2.60
CA GLY A 181 6.97 9.24 -3.53
C GLY A 181 5.54 8.77 -3.77
N PHE A 182 4.77 8.55 -2.71
CA PHE A 182 3.37 8.13 -2.83
C PHE A 182 2.54 9.15 -3.60
N LYS A 183 2.64 10.45 -3.28
CA LYS A 183 1.90 11.51 -3.97
C LYS A 183 2.16 11.51 -5.47
N LYS A 184 3.42 11.27 -5.89
CA LYS A 184 3.81 11.17 -7.31
C LYS A 184 3.15 9.98 -8.02
N HIS A 185 3.13 8.81 -7.40
CA HIS A 185 2.76 7.55 -8.07
C HIS A 185 1.30 7.13 -7.88
N ILE A 186 0.67 7.50 -6.77
CA ILE A 186 -0.69 7.06 -6.42
C ILE A 186 -1.77 7.64 -7.32
N SER A 187 -1.45 8.67 -8.11
CA SER A 187 -2.36 9.29 -9.08
C SER A 187 -2.69 8.38 -10.27
N VAL A 188 -1.80 7.43 -10.59
CA VAL A 188 -1.94 6.51 -11.74
C VAL A 188 -2.02 5.05 -11.32
N GLU A 189 -1.68 4.70 -10.07
CA GLU A 189 -1.68 3.31 -9.61
C GLU A 189 -3.08 2.66 -9.69
N PRO A 190 -3.27 1.58 -10.47
CA PRO A 190 -4.56 0.92 -10.61
C PRO A 190 -4.87 -0.10 -9.50
N GLN A 191 -3.86 -0.64 -8.81
CA GLN A 191 -4.06 -1.73 -7.85
C GLN A 191 -4.65 -1.24 -6.53
N ALA A 192 -5.83 -1.74 -6.20
CA ALA A 192 -6.51 -1.40 -4.97
C ALA A 192 -5.73 -1.81 -3.70
N GLU A 193 -5.00 -2.93 -3.72
CA GLU A 193 -4.17 -3.36 -2.59
C GLU A 193 -3.02 -2.40 -2.28
N ILE A 194 -2.41 -1.80 -3.31
CA ILE A 194 -1.41 -0.75 -3.13
C ILE A 194 -2.08 0.51 -2.55
N GLN A 195 -3.23 0.92 -3.08
CA GLN A 195 -3.97 2.07 -2.56
C GLN A 195 -4.37 1.88 -1.08
N LYS A 196 -4.85 0.68 -0.68
CA LYS A 196 -5.17 0.34 0.72
C LYS A 196 -3.95 0.53 1.63
N ARG A 197 -2.76 0.12 1.19
CA ARG A 197 -1.50 0.29 1.94
C ARG A 197 -1.13 1.76 2.12
N VAL A 198 -1.22 2.54 1.05
CA VAL A 198 -0.94 3.99 1.10
C VAL A 198 -1.91 4.70 2.05
N VAL A 199 -3.21 4.41 1.98
CA VAL A 199 -4.21 4.99 2.91
C VAL A 199 -3.86 4.69 4.37
N ARG A 200 -3.51 3.42 4.69
CA ARG A 200 -3.13 3.02 6.05
C ARG A 200 -1.85 3.72 6.51
N PHE A 201 -0.87 3.86 5.62
CA PHE A 201 0.35 4.61 5.93
C PHE A 201 0.03 6.07 6.23
N CYS A 202 -0.72 6.76 5.35
CA CYS A 202 -1.11 8.15 5.56
C CYS A 202 -1.89 8.37 6.86
N MET A 203 -2.68 7.39 7.31
CA MET A 203 -3.37 7.47 8.59
C MET A 203 -2.45 7.40 9.82
N ALA A 204 -1.23 6.89 9.70
CA ALA A 204 -0.29 6.76 10.80
C ALA A 204 0.45 8.09 11.10
N PHE A 205 0.39 9.06 10.20
CA PHE A 205 1.14 10.31 10.32
C PHE A 205 0.21 11.52 10.36
N ASP A 206 0.55 12.49 11.21
CA ASP A 206 -0.09 13.81 11.20
C ASP A 206 0.65 14.77 10.27
N ASP A 207 0.54 14.51 8.96
CA ASP A 207 1.32 15.23 7.95
C ASP A 207 0.40 15.83 6.86
N PRO A 208 0.63 17.09 6.42
CA PRO A 208 -0.14 17.71 5.32
C PRO A 208 -0.08 16.93 4.00
N LEU A 209 1.07 16.37 3.62
CA LEU A 209 1.19 15.54 2.41
C LEU A 209 0.39 14.24 2.56
N ALA A 210 0.37 13.64 3.75
CA ALA A 210 -0.48 12.47 4.00
C ALA A 210 -1.97 12.82 3.78
N ARG A 211 -2.40 13.99 4.24
CA ARG A 211 -3.78 14.50 4.01
C ARG A 211 -4.06 14.72 2.52
N ASP A 212 -3.16 15.37 1.80
CA ASP A 212 -3.29 15.58 0.35
C ASP A 212 -3.45 14.25 -0.40
N ILE A 213 -2.67 13.23 -0.04
CA ILE A 213 -2.74 11.91 -0.66
C ILE A 213 -4.11 11.27 -0.43
N LEU A 214 -4.67 11.35 0.79
CA LEU A 214 -6.00 10.82 1.09
C LEU A 214 -7.08 11.52 0.25
N VAL A 215 -7.00 12.85 0.09
CA VAL A 215 -7.92 13.62 -0.76
C VAL A 215 -7.77 13.20 -2.23
N LEU A 216 -6.53 13.05 -2.72
CA LEU A 216 -6.26 12.61 -4.09
C LEU A 216 -6.87 11.22 -4.38
N ILE A 217 -6.72 10.27 -3.45
CA ILE A 217 -7.32 8.94 -3.57
C ILE A 217 -8.85 9.06 -3.59
N ALA A 218 -9.44 9.83 -2.66
CA ALA A 218 -10.88 10.05 -2.61
C ALA A 218 -11.43 10.65 -3.92
N ASP A 219 -10.73 11.64 -4.50
CA ASP A 219 -11.11 12.26 -5.76
C ASP A 219 -11.07 11.29 -6.94
N ARG A 220 -10.04 10.44 -7.01
CA ARG A 220 -9.98 9.37 -8.02
C ARG A 220 -11.14 8.40 -7.87
N ARG A 221 -11.48 8.01 -6.63
CA ARG A 221 -12.62 7.11 -6.37
C ARG A 221 -13.94 7.76 -6.74
N ILE A 222 -14.18 9.01 -6.32
CA ILE A 222 -15.37 9.79 -6.70
C ILE A 222 -15.50 9.85 -8.23
N LYS A 223 -14.42 10.15 -8.94
CA LYS A 223 -14.40 10.16 -10.41
C LYS A 223 -14.73 8.77 -10.99
N ALA A 224 -14.09 7.71 -10.49
CA ALA A 224 -14.34 6.35 -10.96
C ALA A 224 -15.80 5.91 -10.74
N TYR A 225 -16.43 6.33 -9.64
CA TYR A 225 -17.86 6.09 -9.42
C TYR A 225 -18.71 6.84 -10.44
N ARG A 226 -18.45 8.14 -10.65
CA ARG A 226 -19.16 8.96 -11.64
C ARG A 226 -19.05 8.40 -13.06
N ASP A 227 -17.89 7.85 -13.40
CA ASP A 227 -17.61 7.27 -14.71
C ASP A 227 -18.03 5.79 -14.81
N TRP A 228 -18.60 5.20 -13.76
CA TRP A 228 -18.97 3.79 -13.69
C TRP A 228 -17.80 2.79 -13.88
N THR A 229 -16.56 3.20 -13.63
CA THR A 229 -15.35 2.40 -13.88
C THR A 229 -14.79 1.67 -12.64
N VAL A 230 -15.41 1.82 -11.46
CA VAL A 230 -14.99 1.07 -10.26
C VAL A 230 -15.07 -0.45 -10.48
N SER A 231 -13.96 -1.14 -10.18
CA SER A 231 -13.81 -2.59 -10.25
C SER A 231 -13.60 -3.27 -8.88
N ASP A 232 -12.92 -2.62 -7.94
CA ASP A 232 -12.81 -3.05 -6.53
C ASP A 232 -13.51 -2.03 -5.60
N GLU A 233 -14.71 -2.36 -5.14
CA GLU A 233 -15.45 -1.56 -4.17
C GLU A 233 -14.92 -1.69 -2.73
N MET A 234 -14.21 -2.78 -2.40
CA MET A 234 -13.76 -3.06 -1.03
C MET A 234 -12.68 -2.09 -0.54
N LEU A 235 -11.95 -1.45 -1.45
CA LEU A 235 -11.05 -0.34 -1.14
C LEU A 235 -11.78 0.79 -0.40
N ASP A 236 -13.05 1.05 -0.72
CA ASP A 236 -13.76 2.22 -0.23
C ASP A 236 -14.07 2.14 1.27
N ILE A 237 -14.09 0.94 1.87
CA ILE A 237 -14.12 0.80 3.34
C ILE A 237 -12.92 1.50 3.94
N THR A 238 -11.71 1.21 3.44
CA THR A 238 -10.47 1.78 3.98
C THR A 238 -10.40 3.29 3.73
N VAL A 239 -10.81 3.75 2.54
CA VAL A 239 -10.85 5.18 2.20
C VAL A 239 -11.86 5.92 3.07
N LEU A 240 -13.11 5.45 3.17
CA LEU A 240 -14.15 6.12 3.96
C LEU A 240 -13.83 6.12 5.47
N THR A 241 -13.27 5.03 6.01
CA THR A 241 -12.79 5.02 7.39
C THR A 241 -11.70 6.07 7.60
N ALA A 242 -10.74 6.19 6.69
CA ALA A 242 -9.68 7.21 6.78
C ALA A 242 -10.25 8.63 6.74
N LEU A 243 -11.10 8.94 5.75
CA LEU A 243 -11.72 10.26 5.61
C LEU A 243 -12.57 10.61 6.85
N GLY A 244 -13.37 9.67 7.33
CA GLY A 244 -14.21 9.87 8.51
C GLY A 244 -13.41 10.08 9.79
N ASN A 245 -12.31 9.33 9.98
CA ASN A 245 -11.41 9.50 11.12
C ASN A 245 -10.75 10.88 11.09
N VAL A 246 -10.21 11.32 9.95
CA VAL A 246 -9.60 12.65 9.82
C VAL A 246 -10.62 13.75 10.10
N ALA A 247 -11.82 13.64 9.53
CA ALA A 247 -12.90 14.62 9.75
C ALA A 247 -13.35 14.73 11.22
N MET A 248 -13.21 13.66 12.01
CA MET A 248 -13.63 13.63 13.41
C MET A 248 -12.52 13.99 14.40
N LEU A 249 -11.29 13.52 14.16
CA LEU A 249 -10.19 13.61 15.13
C LEU A 249 -9.40 14.92 15.02
N ARG A 250 -9.34 15.54 13.84
CA ARG A 250 -8.56 16.77 13.64
C ARG A 250 -9.29 17.98 14.20
N GLN A 251 -8.55 18.94 14.76
CA GLN A 251 -9.16 20.15 15.32
C GLN A 251 -9.40 21.24 14.27
N GLU A 252 -8.60 21.25 13.19
CA GLU A 252 -8.68 22.26 12.14
C GLU A 252 -10.05 22.24 11.45
N PRO A 253 -10.83 23.35 11.50
CA PRO A 253 -12.15 23.39 10.88
C PRO A 253 -12.13 23.14 9.37
N ALA A 254 -11.08 23.58 8.68
CA ALA A 254 -10.93 23.38 7.23
C ALA A 254 -10.84 21.89 6.88
N ASP A 255 -10.03 21.13 7.61
CA ASP A 255 -9.91 19.68 7.44
C ASP A 255 -11.22 18.97 7.75
N LYS A 256 -11.91 19.31 8.84
CA LYS A 256 -13.22 18.73 9.17
C LYS A 256 -14.21 18.87 8.01
N THR A 257 -14.31 20.07 7.45
CA THR A 257 -15.20 20.39 6.35
C THR A 257 -14.79 19.66 5.07
N LEU A 258 -13.51 19.70 4.70
CA LEU A 258 -13.00 19.09 3.48
C LEU A 258 -13.16 17.56 3.50
N PHE A 259 -12.66 16.90 4.55
CA PHE A 259 -12.71 15.45 4.67
C PHE A 259 -14.14 14.95 4.90
N GLY A 260 -14.96 15.68 5.68
CA GLY A 260 -16.38 15.40 5.85
C GLY A 260 -17.15 15.45 4.52
N ARG A 261 -16.88 16.46 3.69
CA ARG A 261 -17.46 16.58 2.34
C ARG A 261 -17.02 15.42 1.44
N LYS A 262 -15.72 15.11 1.37
CA LYS A 262 -15.20 13.99 0.55
C LYS A 262 -15.77 12.65 0.98
N PHE A 263 -15.89 12.41 2.29
CA PHE A 263 -16.56 11.24 2.84
C PHE A 263 -18.01 11.16 2.34
N ALA A 264 -18.77 12.25 2.48
CA ALA A 264 -20.18 12.28 2.10
C ALA A 264 -20.38 12.08 0.59
N GLU A 265 -19.59 12.75 -0.25
CA GLU A 265 -19.66 12.61 -1.70
C GLU A 265 -19.37 11.18 -2.16
N LEU A 266 -18.27 10.58 -1.67
CA LEU A 266 -17.90 9.21 -2.03
C LEU A 266 -18.95 8.21 -1.55
N TYR A 267 -19.40 8.34 -0.30
CA TYR A 267 -20.38 7.41 0.26
C TYR A 267 -21.76 7.52 -0.40
N ALA A 268 -22.18 8.74 -0.75
CA ALA A 268 -23.40 8.95 -1.52
C ALA A 268 -23.32 8.24 -2.88
N LEU A 269 -22.21 8.36 -3.60
CA LEU A 269 -22.03 7.69 -4.89
C LEU A 269 -22.04 6.17 -4.79
N ILE A 270 -21.49 5.59 -3.72
CA ILE A 270 -21.54 4.15 -3.43
C ILE A 270 -23.00 3.68 -3.28
N ILE A 271 -23.80 4.38 -2.47
CA ILE A 271 -25.22 4.04 -2.27
C ILE A 271 -26.01 4.25 -3.56
N GLN A 272 -25.78 5.34 -4.28
CA GLN A 272 -26.44 5.60 -5.57
C GLN A 272 -26.11 4.50 -6.60
N ARG A 273 -24.85 4.04 -6.67
CA ARG A 273 -24.45 2.95 -7.57
C ARG A 273 -25.14 1.65 -7.19
N TYR A 274 -25.28 1.34 -5.90
CA TYR A 274 -26.03 0.17 -5.44
C TYR A 274 -27.52 0.23 -5.82
N LEU A 275 -28.16 1.40 -5.65
CA LEU A 275 -29.58 1.60 -5.94
C LEU A 275 -29.88 1.61 -7.43
N LYS A 276 -29.13 2.41 -8.21
CA LYS A 276 -29.33 2.57 -9.66
C LYS A 276 -28.84 1.34 -10.43
N GLY A 277 -27.74 0.71 -10.00
CA GLY A 277 -27.08 -0.37 -10.72
C GLY A 277 -27.71 -1.76 -10.55
N LYS A 278 -28.95 -1.88 -10.05
CA LYS A 278 -29.59 -3.16 -9.71
C LYS A 278 -29.55 -4.19 -10.84
N ASP A 279 -29.80 -3.74 -12.06
CA ASP A 279 -29.90 -4.59 -13.26
C ASP A 279 -28.63 -4.57 -14.12
N ALA A 280 -27.69 -3.66 -13.83
CA ALA A 280 -26.48 -3.47 -14.62
C ALA A 280 -25.21 -4.04 -13.95
N LEU A 281 -25.20 -4.15 -12.62
CA LEU A 281 -24.08 -4.66 -11.85
C LEU A 281 -24.16 -6.18 -11.70
N SER A 282 -23.00 -6.83 -11.68
CA SER A 282 -22.93 -8.25 -11.35
C SER A 282 -23.37 -8.51 -9.91
N LYS A 283 -23.75 -9.75 -9.62
CA LYS A 283 -24.12 -10.17 -8.26
C LYS A 283 -22.99 -9.88 -7.26
N ASP A 284 -21.75 -10.12 -7.67
CA ASP A 284 -20.58 -9.92 -6.82
C ASP A 284 -20.32 -8.44 -6.54
N GLN A 285 -20.41 -7.57 -7.56
CA GLN A 285 -20.33 -6.12 -7.37
C GLN A 285 -21.40 -5.61 -6.39
N ARG A 286 -22.65 -6.09 -6.54
CA ARG A 286 -23.75 -5.73 -5.64
C ARG A 286 -23.51 -6.21 -4.21
N THR A 287 -22.97 -7.42 -4.04
CA THR A 287 -22.58 -7.94 -2.73
C THR A 287 -21.45 -7.11 -2.11
N ARG A 288 -20.41 -6.75 -2.88
CA ARG A 288 -19.31 -5.91 -2.38
C ARG A 288 -19.80 -4.52 -1.98
N LEU A 289 -20.62 -3.86 -2.79
CA LEU A 289 -21.26 -2.59 -2.43
C LEU A 289 -22.08 -2.71 -1.15
N LEU A 290 -22.87 -3.77 -1.00
CA LEU A 290 -23.65 -4.03 0.21
C LEU A 290 -22.74 -4.15 1.45
N THR A 291 -21.62 -4.88 1.32
CA THR A 291 -20.63 -5.01 2.38
C THR A 291 -20.01 -3.67 2.74
N VAL A 292 -19.62 -2.85 1.75
CA VAL A 292 -19.10 -1.49 1.97
C VAL A 292 -20.10 -0.65 2.74
N ILE A 293 -21.37 -0.62 2.30
CA ILE A 293 -22.43 0.16 2.95
C ILE A 293 -22.64 -0.29 4.39
N ALA A 294 -22.75 -1.60 4.63
CA ALA A 294 -22.95 -2.13 5.97
C ALA A 294 -21.77 -1.82 6.91
N GLU A 295 -20.53 -2.00 6.44
CA GLU A 295 -19.33 -1.75 7.25
C GLU A 295 -19.18 -0.27 7.58
N VAL A 296 -19.39 0.62 6.60
CA VAL A 296 -19.30 2.08 6.79
C VAL A 296 -20.39 2.58 7.74
N ASP A 297 -21.62 2.06 7.63
CA ASP A 297 -22.72 2.39 8.54
C ASP A 297 -22.40 2.00 9.98
N GLN A 298 -21.87 0.79 10.20
CA GLN A 298 -21.55 0.32 11.54
C GLN A 298 -20.30 0.99 12.13
N THR A 299 -19.28 1.22 11.32
CA THR A 299 -17.98 1.71 11.80
C THR A 299 -17.87 3.23 11.70
N ALA A 300 -17.68 3.77 10.50
CA ALA A 300 -17.45 5.20 10.30
C ALA A 300 -18.62 6.05 10.80
N LEU A 301 -19.86 5.71 10.42
CA LEU A 301 -21.03 6.46 10.87
C LEU A 301 -21.36 6.19 12.34
N GLY A 302 -21.59 4.92 12.68
CA GLY A 302 -22.05 4.52 14.01
C GLY A 302 -21.01 4.75 15.11
N LYS A 303 -19.80 4.16 14.97
CA LYS A 303 -18.76 4.22 16.01
C LYS A 303 -17.97 5.53 15.97
N THR A 304 -17.47 5.95 14.81
CA THR A 304 -16.58 7.11 14.72
C THR A 304 -17.36 8.43 14.79
N MET A 305 -18.46 8.55 14.04
CA MET A 305 -19.22 9.81 13.96
C MET A 305 -20.41 9.87 14.93
N GLY A 306 -20.82 8.76 15.55
CA GLY A 306 -22.00 8.70 16.40
C GLY A 306 -23.31 8.99 15.65
N ILE A 307 -23.34 8.84 14.33
CA ILE A 307 -24.53 9.02 13.49
C ILE A 307 -25.27 7.68 13.45
N LYS A 308 -26.50 7.66 13.93
CA LYS A 308 -27.40 6.51 13.81
C LYS A 308 -28.21 6.66 12.53
N THR A 309 -28.17 5.66 11.66
CA THR A 309 -29.01 5.61 10.46
C THR A 309 -29.94 4.40 10.49
N GLY A 310 -30.98 4.41 9.65
CA GLY A 310 -31.79 3.25 9.34
C GLY A 310 -31.26 2.44 8.16
N ILE A 311 -30.05 2.72 7.64
CA ILE A 311 -29.50 2.09 6.43
C ILE A 311 -29.44 0.58 6.57
N PHE A 312 -28.82 0.06 7.64
CA PHE A 312 -28.72 -1.38 7.86
C PHE A 312 -30.10 -2.07 7.96
N THR A 313 -31.08 -1.40 8.57
CA THR A 313 -32.46 -1.90 8.65
C THR A 313 -33.12 -1.93 7.27
N SER A 314 -32.90 -0.88 6.46
CA SER A 314 -33.40 -0.77 5.09
C SER A 314 -32.77 -1.82 4.16
N LEU A 315 -31.48 -2.10 4.34
CA LEU A 315 -30.79 -3.18 3.62
C LEU A 315 -31.39 -4.56 3.95
N LYS A 316 -31.67 -4.84 5.23
CA LYS A 316 -32.32 -6.10 5.66
C LYS A 316 -33.73 -6.25 5.09
N ARG A 317 -34.50 -5.17 5.08
CA ARG A 317 -35.89 -5.14 4.59
C ARG A 317 -35.99 -5.01 3.07
N ARG A 318 -34.90 -4.68 2.38
CA ARG A 318 -34.83 -4.34 0.94
C ARG A 318 -35.82 -3.24 0.54
N ALA A 319 -36.07 -2.29 1.44
CA ALA A 319 -37.01 -1.19 1.24
C ALA A 319 -36.60 0.02 2.10
N GLY A 320 -36.97 1.24 1.66
CA GLY A 320 -36.77 2.47 2.42
C GLY A 320 -35.39 3.11 2.33
N MET A 321 -34.50 2.57 1.49
CA MET A 321 -33.12 3.06 1.38
C MET A 321 -33.01 4.50 0.83
N GLU A 322 -33.93 4.92 -0.02
CA GLU A 322 -34.00 6.29 -0.57
C GLU A 322 -34.25 7.33 0.53
N ARG A 323 -35.17 7.04 1.46
CA ARG A 323 -35.45 7.92 2.59
C ARG A 323 -34.24 8.03 3.53
N GLU A 324 -33.59 6.91 3.84
CA GLU A 324 -32.38 6.93 4.68
C GLU A 324 -31.22 7.65 3.99
N TYR A 325 -31.13 7.53 2.67
CA TYR A 325 -30.19 8.30 1.86
C TYR A 325 -30.43 9.81 1.98
N GLU A 326 -31.68 10.28 1.78
CA GLU A 326 -32.02 11.71 1.91
C GLU A 326 -31.77 12.24 3.33
N VAL A 327 -32.07 11.46 4.37
CA VAL A 327 -31.77 11.85 5.77
C VAL A 327 -30.27 12.04 5.97
N LEU A 328 -29.46 11.11 5.47
CA LEU A 328 -28.02 11.15 5.69
C LEU A 328 -27.32 12.25 4.88
N PHE A 329 -27.68 12.39 3.61
CA PHE A 329 -26.95 13.23 2.66
C PHE A 329 -27.66 14.54 2.31
N GLY A 330 -28.96 14.64 2.54
CA GLY A 330 -29.79 15.79 2.20
C GLY A 330 -30.59 15.59 0.92
N ASP A 331 -31.51 16.52 0.70
CA ASP A 331 -32.34 16.64 -0.50
C ASP A 331 -32.21 18.06 -1.09
N ARG A 332 -33.03 18.41 -2.08
CA ARG A 332 -32.99 19.74 -2.74
C ARG A 332 -33.40 20.91 -1.82
N MET A 333 -34.02 20.63 -0.70
CA MET A 333 -34.62 21.59 0.22
C MET A 333 -33.91 21.62 1.57
N ARG A 334 -33.26 20.53 1.99
CA ARG A 334 -32.70 20.36 3.34
C ARG A 334 -31.32 19.70 3.29
N SER A 335 -30.41 20.21 4.11
CA SER A 335 -29.12 19.58 4.37
C SER A 335 -29.30 18.24 5.08
N GLY A 336 -28.43 17.28 4.77
CA GLY A 336 -28.39 16.00 5.47
C GLY A 336 -27.56 16.05 6.76
N LEU A 337 -27.66 14.97 7.56
CA LEU A 337 -26.93 14.84 8.82
C LEU A 337 -25.41 15.01 8.69
N LEU A 338 -24.81 14.54 7.58
CA LEU A 338 -23.37 14.70 7.36
C LEU A 338 -22.97 16.16 7.11
N ALA A 339 -23.73 16.84 6.25
CA ALA A 339 -23.52 18.25 5.92
C ALA A 339 -23.65 19.14 7.16
N GLU A 340 -24.67 18.88 7.99
CA GLU A 340 -24.85 19.59 9.27
C GLU A 340 -23.72 19.31 10.25
N LYS A 341 -23.33 18.04 10.41
CA LYS A 341 -22.28 17.64 11.36
C LYS A 341 -20.92 18.25 11.02
N PHE A 342 -20.55 18.25 9.75
CA PHE A 342 -19.25 18.71 9.27
C PHE A 342 -19.29 20.14 8.70
N LYS A 343 -20.45 20.81 8.77
CA LYS A 343 -20.66 22.20 8.36
C LYS A 343 -20.22 22.49 6.92
N PHE A 344 -20.62 21.64 5.98
CA PHE A 344 -20.36 21.82 4.55
C PHE A 344 -21.66 21.89 3.73
N ASP A 345 -21.56 22.47 2.54
CA ASP A 345 -22.47 22.27 1.40
C ASP A 345 -21.79 21.45 0.30
N TYR A 346 -22.52 20.93 -0.69
CA TYR A 346 -21.95 20.20 -1.83
C TYR A 346 -21.51 21.12 -2.98
N GLY A 347 -21.19 22.38 -2.66
CA GLY A 347 -20.87 23.43 -3.62
C GLY A 347 -22.01 24.42 -3.79
N LYS A 348 -21.93 25.21 -4.87
CA LYS A 348 -22.92 26.24 -5.21
C LYS A 348 -23.51 25.95 -6.58
N ASP A 349 -24.80 26.22 -6.73
CA ASP A 349 -25.47 26.17 -8.03
C ASP A 349 -25.09 27.36 -8.92
N ALA A 350 -25.58 27.37 -10.16
CA ALA A 350 -25.35 28.47 -11.10
C ALA A 350 -25.86 29.84 -10.61
N SER A 351 -26.77 29.86 -9.62
CA SER A 351 -27.29 31.07 -8.98
C SER A 351 -26.50 31.45 -7.71
N GLY A 352 -25.42 30.73 -7.40
CA GLY A 352 -24.60 30.95 -6.20
C GLY A 352 -25.22 30.43 -4.91
N LYS A 353 -26.34 29.70 -4.96
CA LYS A 353 -26.99 29.12 -3.77
C LYS A 353 -26.29 27.83 -3.35
N PRO A 354 -26.19 27.54 -2.04
CA PRO A 354 -25.63 26.28 -1.56
C PRO A 354 -26.41 25.06 -2.07
N VAL A 355 -25.69 24.05 -2.53
CA VAL A 355 -26.27 22.75 -2.91
C VAL A 355 -26.33 21.86 -1.66
N THR A 356 -27.53 21.44 -1.29
CA THR A 356 -27.80 20.70 -0.05
C THR A 356 -27.80 19.17 -0.21
N ALA A 357 -27.75 18.67 -1.44
CA ALA A 357 -27.70 17.25 -1.77
C ALA A 357 -26.41 16.90 -2.56
N PRO A 358 -25.88 15.69 -2.42
CA PRO A 358 -24.69 15.26 -3.15
C PRO A 358 -24.97 15.22 -4.66
N PRO A 359 -23.93 15.35 -5.51
CA PRO A 359 -24.07 15.19 -6.96
C PRO A 359 -24.70 13.83 -7.31
N GLU A 360 -25.68 13.86 -8.20
CA GLU A 360 -26.31 12.63 -8.68
C GLU A 360 -25.36 11.84 -9.59
N LEU A 361 -25.32 10.53 -9.38
CA LEU A 361 -24.66 9.59 -10.28
C LEU A 361 -25.34 9.64 -11.65
N GLY A 362 -24.54 9.85 -12.70
CA GLY A 362 -25.01 9.93 -14.08
C GLY A 362 -25.68 8.65 -14.57
N PRO A 363 -26.24 8.66 -15.80
CA PRO A 363 -26.93 7.51 -16.37
C PRO A 363 -25.99 6.29 -16.44
N ILE A 364 -26.59 5.10 -16.36
CA ILE A 364 -25.87 3.84 -16.50
C ILE A 364 -25.34 3.76 -17.95
N PRO A 365 -24.04 3.53 -18.18
CA PRO A 365 -23.51 3.35 -19.52
C PRO A 365 -24.08 2.08 -20.19
N GLU A 366 -24.19 2.09 -21.51
CA GLU A 366 -24.66 0.93 -22.30
C GLU A 366 -23.79 -0.32 -22.12
N LYS A 367 -22.51 -0.15 -21.75
CA LYS A 367 -21.60 -1.22 -21.35
C LYS A 367 -20.89 -0.82 -20.06
N ILE A 368 -21.20 -1.52 -18.97
CA ILE A 368 -20.33 -1.54 -17.80
C ILE A 368 -19.23 -2.54 -18.12
N SER A 369 -17.96 -2.12 -18.10
CA SER A 369 -16.84 -3.05 -18.26
C SER A 369 -16.78 -3.97 -17.04
N SER A 370 -17.50 -5.08 -17.08
CA SER A 370 -17.25 -6.22 -16.20
C SER A 370 -15.98 -6.90 -16.70
N GLN A 371 -14.83 -6.50 -16.15
CA GLN A 371 -13.67 -7.39 -16.19
C GLN A 371 -13.90 -8.41 -15.08
N ASP A 372 -14.23 -9.63 -15.50
CA ASP A 372 -14.26 -10.82 -14.64
C ASP A 372 -12.86 -11.12 -14.07
#